data_AF-A0A7W6LEZ8-F1
#
_entry.id   AF-A0A7W6LEZ8-F1
#
_cell.length_a   1.000
_cell.length_b   1.000
_cell.length_c   1.000
_cell.angle_alpha   90.00
_cell.angle_beta   90.00
_cell.angle_gamma   90.00
#
_symmetry.space_group_name_H-M   'P 1'
#
loop_
_entity.id
_entity.type
_entity.pdbx_description
1 polymer ?
#
loop_
_entity_poly.entity_id
_entity_poly.type
_entity_poly.pdbx_seq_one_letter_code
_entity_poly.pdbx_strand_id
1 'polypeptide(L)'
;MNSASKLQYGNRFGEDVKKIAFSVASASTEAQVASARYTRWFHGDPGEPEPMATSAKKFRQITGDMAVAEVIAATKENLSILGDDASDLFTSKLPAGHRMRKAIRSSILPHVPYLGTCKFGEIVTGRNQDHFAVTQIFIANFDGDLNTDVAGANFCKPRSRDFDQMFFGLHLIMDRDGNALGFDKRLGDNGVAFKTKDITTALYNVAAASTGLSMEALKARAAAIQKATK
;
A
#
# COMPACT_ATOMS: atom_id res chain seq x y z
N MET A 1 4.72 -24.61 3.25
CA MET A 1 4.98 -23.18 2.99
C MET A 1 3.64 -22.50 2.85
N ASN A 2 3.22 -21.70 3.84
CA ASN A 2 1.93 -21.00 3.82
C ASN A 2 2.19 -19.52 4.05
N SER A 3 2.15 -18.75 2.96
CA SER A 3 2.33 -17.30 2.95
C SER A 3 1.02 -16.63 3.35
N ALA A 4 0.91 -16.16 4.58
CA ALA A 4 -0.11 -15.17 4.93
C ALA A 4 0.39 -13.79 4.46
N SER A 5 0.10 -13.44 3.21
CA SER A 5 0.70 -12.35 2.45
C SER A 5 -0.26 -11.19 2.12
N LYS A 6 -1.37 -11.03 2.87
CA LYS A 6 -2.40 -10.02 2.59
C LYS A 6 -2.98 -9.45 3.88
N LEU A 7 -3.10 -8.13 3.99
CA LEU A 7 -3.91 -7.53 5.05
C LEU A 7 -5.38 -7.83 4.72
N GLN A 8 -6.07 -8.56 5.60
CA GLN A 8 -7.43 -9.05 5.37
C GLN A 8 -8.48 -7.93 5.47
N TYR A 9 -8.49 -7.01 4.50
CA TYR A 9 -9.43 -5.89 4.43
C TYR A 9 -10.65 -6.16 3.54
N GLY A 10 -10.57 -7.11 2.59
CA GLY A 10 -11.64 -7.33 1.59
C GLY A 10 -13.02 -7.59 2.20
N ASN A 11 -13.08 -8.38 3.27
CA ASN A 11 -14.34 -8.66 3.98
C ASN A 11 -14.88 -7.47 4.79
N ARG A 12 -14.07 -6.41 4.95
CA ARG A 12 -14.39 -5.22 5.77
C ARG A 12 -15.04 -4.09 4.97
N PHE A 13 -15.03 -4.17 3.63
CA PHE A 13 -15.76 -3.24 2.75
C PHE A 13 -17.24 -3.59 2.60
N GLY A 14 -17.70 -4.70 3.21
CA GLY A 14 -19.06 -5.23 3.15
C GLY A 14 -19.17 -6.50 2.30
N GLU A 15 -19.98 -7.48 2.71
CA GLU A 15 -20.20 -8.74 1.98
C GLU A 15 -20.96 -8.53 0.65
N ASP A 16 -21.72 -7.43 0.55
CA ASP A 16 -22.65 -7.18 -0.57
C ASP A 16 -22.05 -6.49 -1.79
N VAL A 17 -20.79 -6.04 -1.78
CA VAL A 17 -20.17 -5.42 -2.97
C VAL A 17 -20.03 -6.44 -4.11
N LYS A 18 -20.01 -7.74 -3.78
CA LYS A 18 -20.11 -8.83 -4.75
C LYS A 18 -21.44 -8.87 -5.51
N LYS A 19 -22.53 -8.28 -5.00
CA LYS A 19 -23.81 -8.23 -5.73
C LYS A 19 -23.82 -7.21 -6.89
N ILE A 20 -22.79 -6.36 -6.97
CA ILE A 20 -22.54 -5.50 -8.16
C ILE A 20 -21.89 -6.32 -9.31
N ALA A 21 -21.52 -7.58 -9.06
CA ALA A 21 -21.08 -8.55 -10.05
C ALA A 21 -21.67 -9.94 -9.74
N PHE A 22 -22.92 -10.18 -10.16
CA PHE A 22 -23.68 -11.39 -9.79
C PHE A 22 -22.98 -12.73 -10.11
N SER A 23 -23.04 -13.61 -9.10
CA SER A 23 -22.99 -15.09 -9.04
C SER A 23 -21.86 -15.85 -9.76
N VAL A 24 -20.99 -16.55 -9.02
CA VAL A 24 -21.03 -18.02 -8.75
C VAL A 24 -20.16 -18.34 -7.51
N ALA A 25 -20.59 -19.33 -6.74
CA ALA A 25 -20.03 -19.84 -5.48
C ALA A 25 -18.61 -20.44 -5.58
N SER A 26 -17.83 -20.32 -4.51
CA SER A 26 -17.50 -21.45 -3.62
C SER A 26 -16.69 -20.98 -2.41
N ALA A 27 -17.04 -21.56 -1.26
CA ALA A 27 -16.46 -21.30 0.04
C ALA A 27 -15.03 -21.86 0.18
N SER A 28 -14.25 -21.29 1.08
CA SER A 28 -13.13 -22.00 1.71
C SER A 28 -12.92 -21.49 3.13
N THR A 29 -13.05 -22.42 4.06
CA THR A 29 -12.82 -22.32 5.50
C THR A 29 -11.31 -22.36 5.82
N GLU A 30 -10.98 -21.90 7.03
CA GLU A 30 -9.72 -22.08 7.75
C GLU A 30 -8.46 -21.34 7.27
N ALA A 31 -8.03 -20.37 8.09
CA ALA A 31 -6.69 -20.35 8.67
C ALA A 31 -6.62 -19.28 9.80
N GLN A 32 -7.37 -19.51 10.88
CA GLN A 32 -6.86 -19.12 12.20
C GLN A 32 -5.58 -19.96 12.43
N VAL A 33 -4.58 -19.41 13.12
CA VAL A 33 -3.26 -20.02 13.50
C VAL A 33 -2.01 -19.49 12.74
N ALA A 34 -2.12 -18.70 11.66
CA ALA A 34 -0.92 -18.14 10.99
C ALA A 34 -0.55 -16.69 11.37
N SER A 35 -1.33 -16.03 12.23
CA SER A 35 -1.24 -14.57 12.47
C SER A 35 -0.24 -14.14 13.57
N ALA A 36 0.74 -14.98 13.93
CA ALA A 36 1.58 -14.74 15.10
C ALA A 36 3.10 -14.79 14.82
N ARG A 37 3.55 -14.57 13.59
CA ARG A 37 4.99 -14.68 13.25
C ARG A 37 5.64 -13.51 12.50
N TYR A 38 4.93 -12.45 12.13
CA TYR A 38 5.48 -11.45 11.20
C TYR A 38 5.77 -10.05 11.81
N THR A 39 5.59 -9.87 13.12
CA THR A 39 5.90 -8.61 13.84
C THR A 39 7.39 -8.28 14.03
N ARG A 40 8.29 -9.24 13.80
CA ARG A 40 9.59 -9.31 14.50
C ARG A 40 10.81 -8.72 13.76
N TRP A 41 10.63 -8.03 12.63
CA TRP A 41 11.72 -7.86 11.67
C TRP A 41 12.60 -6.59 11.77
N PHE A 42 12.23 -5.55 12.53
CA PHE A 42 13.07 -4.33 12.56
C PHE A 42 13.34 -3.68 13.93
N HIS A 43 12.51 -3.87 14.96
CA HIS A 43 12.68 -3.13 16.24
C HIS A 43 12.97 -3.97 17.48
N GLY A 44 13.02 -5.31 17.39
CA GLY A 44 13.37 -6.13 18.55
C GLY A 44 12.42 -5.99 19.75
N ASP A 45 11.20 -5.49 19.57
CA ASP A 45 10.27 -5.31 20.69
C ASP A 45 9.75 -6.66 21.22
N PRO A 46 9.89 -6.91 22.54
CA PRO A 46 9.30 -8.07 23.18
C PRO A 46 7.82 -7.81 23.47
N GLY A 47 6.95 -8.48 22.72
CA GLY A 47 5.66 -8.91 23.27
C GLY A 47 4.41 -8.10 22.94
N GLU A 48 4.47 -7.06 22.11
CA GLU A 48 3.23 -6.46 21.63
C GLU A 48 2.66 -7.27 20.45
N PRO A 49 1.35 -7.61 20.47
CA PRO A 49 0.69 -8.24 19.31
C PRO A 49 0.90 -7.35 18.08
N GLU A 50 0.95 -7.96 16.88
CA GLU A 50 0.89 -7.17 15.64
C GLU A 50 -0.21 -6.14 15.79
N PRO A 51 0.01 -4.85 15.46
CA PRO A 51 -1.08 -3.90 15.40
C PRO A 51 -2.00 -4.38 14.27
N MET A 52 -2.92 -5.29 14.62
CA MET A 52 -4.13 -5.54 13.88
C MET A 52 -4.72 -4.15 13.72
N ALA A 53 -4.93 -3.71 12.47
CA ALA A 53 -5.62 -2.47 12.18
C ALA A 53 -6.83 -2.34 13.10
N THR A 54 -6.69 -1.51 14.14
CA THR A 54 -7.70 -1.21 15.17
C THR A 54 -8.93 -0.55 14.53
N SER A 55 -8.78 -0.16 13.27
CA SER A 55 -9.70 0.55 12.42
C SER A 55 -10.77 -0.31 11.75
N ALA A 56 -10.87 -1.63 11.99
CA ALA A 56 -11.93 -2.45 11.37
C ALA A 56 -13.35 -1.91 11.62
N LYS A 57 -13.58 -1.29 12.79
CA LYS A 57 -14.85 -0.63 13.14
C LYS A 57 -15.05 0.75 12.49
N LYS A 58 -14.03 1.28 11.80
CA LYS A 58 -14.03 2.60 11.16
C LYS A 58 -14.41 2.55 9.67
N PHE A 59 -14.44 1.36 9.06
CA PHE A 59 -14.79 1.25 7.64
C PHE A 59 -16.29 1.48 7.46
N ARG A 60 -16.63 2.38 6.54
CA ARG A 60 -18.01 2.56 6.09
C ARG A 60 -18.37 1.43 5.14
N GLN A 61 -19.42 0.69 5.47
CA GLN A 61 -19.92 -0.39 4.62
C GLN A 61 -20.42 0.18 3.28
N ILE A 62 -20.08 -0.49 2.18
CA ILE A 62 -20.59 -0.16 0.84
C ILE A 62 -21.65 -1.20 0.47
N THR A 63 -22.84 -0.75 0.14
CA THR A 63 -23.98 -1.59 -0.24
C THR A 63 -24.45 -1.27 -1.66
N GLY A 64 -25.17 -2.20 -2.30
CA GLY A 64 -25.57 -2.08 -3.71
C GLY A 64 -26.66 -1.05 -3.99
N ASP A 65 -27.34 -0.57 -2.95
CA ASP A 65 -28.40 0.44 -2.98
C ASP A 65 -27.89 1.89 -2.81
N MET A 66 -26.61 2.07 -2.48
CA MET A 66 -26.00 3.39 -2.33
C MET A 66 -25.94 4.14 -3.67
N ALA A 67 -26.18 5.45 -3.62
CA ALA A 67 -25.93 6.29 -4.79
C ALA A 67 -24.43 6.34 -5.11
N VAL A 68 -24.08 6.54 -6.39
CA VAL A 68 -22.67 6.56 -6.84
C VAL A 68 -21.82 7.57 -6.05
N ALA A 69 -22.37 8.74 -5.73
CA ALA A 69 -21.69 9.75 -4.93
C ALA A 69 -21.38 9.25 -3.51
N GLU A 70 -22.27 8.47 -2.91
CA GLU A 70 -22.08 7.88 -1.58
C GLU A 70 -21.05 6.75 -1.62
N VAL A 71 -21.06 5.93 -2.68
CA VAL A 71 -20.03 4.91 -2.91
C VAL A 71 -18.65 5.54 -3.03
N ILE A 72 -18.52 6.62 -3.80
CA ILE A 72 -17.26 7.37 -3.95
C ILE A 72 -16.80 7.92 -2.60
N ALA A 73 -17.70 8.54 -1.83
CA ALA A 73 -17.37 9.10 -0.52
C ALA A 73 -16.90 8.03 0.46
N ALA A 74 -17.66 6.93 0.59
CA ALA A 74 -17.33 5.80 1.46
C ALA A 74 -16.00 5.14 1.05
N THR A 75 -15.76 5.01 -0.25
CA THR A 75 -14.51 4.42 -0.75
C THR A 75 -13.32 5.32 -0.46
N LYS A 76 -13.44 6.65 -0.64
CA LYS A 76 -12.38 7.59 -0.30
C LYS A 76 -12.06 7.57 1.19
N GLU A 77 -13.08 7.51 2.04
CA GLU A 77 -12.93 7.41 3.48
C GLU A 77 -12.21 6.12 3.88
N ASN A 78 -12.68 4.97 3.39
CA ASN A 78 -12.06 3.67 3.66
C ASN A 78 -10.62 3.59 3.16
N LEU A 79 -10.33 4.15 1.98
CA LEU A 79 -8.98 4.23 1.43
C LEU A 79 -8.08 5.11 2.28
N SER A 80 -8.58 6.25 2.78
CA SER A 80 -7.82 7.12 3.68
C SER A 80 -7.47 6.41 4.99
N ILE A 81 -8.43 5.67 5.60
CA ILE A 81 -8.18 4.85 6.79
C ILE A 81 -7.10 3.79 6.51
N LEU A 82 -7.25 3.09 5.39
CA LEU A 82 -6.33 2.04 4.97
C LEU A 82 -4.92 2.59 4.66
N GLY A 83 -4.84 3.79 4.08
CA GLY A 83 -3.57 4.50 3.90
C GLY A 83 -2.95 4.96 5.21
N ASP A 84 -3.77 5.44 6.15
CA ASP A 84 -3.33 5.86 7.48
C ASP A 84 -2.71 4.68 8.26
N ASP A 85 -3.45 3.56 8.34
CA ASP A 85 -2.99 2.31 8.95
C ASP A 85 -1.70 1.80 8.27
N ALA A 86 -1.62 1.88 6.93
CA ALA A 86 -0.43 1.47 6.18
C ALA A 86 0.77 2.39 6.47
N SER A 87 0.58 3.70 6.55
CA SER A 87 1.65 4.64 6.88
C SER A 87 2.21 4.36 8.28
N ASP A 88 1.35 4.15 9.27
CA ASP A 88 1.77 3.92 10.65
C ASP A 88 2.48 2.57 10.78
N LEU A 89 1.96 1.54 10.13
CA LEU A 89 2.60 0.23 10.07
C LEU A 89 3.99 0.29 9.42
N PHE A 90 4.14 0.96 8.28
CA PHE A 90 5.42 1.03 7.60
C PHE A 90 6.41 1.88 8.40
N THR A 91 6.01 3.07 8.84
CA THR A 91 6.87 4.00 9.60
C THR A 91 7.39 3.36 10.88
N SER A 92 6.54 2.64 11.63
CA SER A 92 6.92 1.93 12.86
C SER A 92 7.87 0.74 12.63
N LYS A 93 8.15 0.37 11.38
CA LYS A 93 9.05 -0.73 11.03
C LYS A 93 10.25 -0.27 10.21
N LEU A 94 10.36 1.02 9.91
CA LEU A 94 11.47 1.56 9.14
C LEU A 94 12.68 1.85 10.03
N PRO A 95 13.91 1.70 9.49
CA PRO A 95 15.12 2.04 10.23
C PRO A 95 15.11 3.49 10.73
N ALA A 96 15.72 3.73 11.88
CA ALA A 96 15.94 5.08 12.39
C ALA A 96 16.60 5.99 11.33
N GLY A 97 16.12 7.21 11.20
CA GLY A 97 16.61 8.17 10.20
C GLY A 97 16.08 7.94 8.77
N HIS A 98 15.07 7.07 8.59
CA HIS A 98 14.40 6.96 7.29
C HIS A 98 13.82 8.30 6.83
N ARG A 99 13.75 8.50 5.50
CA ARG A 99 13.25 9.74 4.90
C ARG A 99 11.78 9.69 4.45
N MET A 100 11.09 8.57 4.68
CA MET A 100 9.66 8.46 4.37
C MET A 100 8.85 9.43 5.23
N ARG A 101 7.98 10.20 4.58
CA ARG A 101 7.00 11.11 5.19
C ARG A 101 5.60 10.57 4.96
N LYS A 102 4.74 10.68 5.98
CA LYS A 102 3.32 10.35 5.88
C LYS A 102 2.64 11.32 4.91
N ALA A 103 1.90 10.78 3.94
CA ALA A 103 1.20 11.58 2.94
C ALA A 103 -0.07 10.89 2.46
N ILE A 104 -1.17 11.10 3.17
CA ILE A 104 -2.46 10.43 2.92
C ILE A 104 -3.24 11.16 1.83
N ARG A 105 -3.43 10.52 0.67
CA ARG A 105 -4.28 11.02 -0.41
C ARG A 105 -5.01 9.86 -1.09
N SER A 106 -6.32 9.77 -0.90
CA SER A 106 -7.17 8.78 -1.57
C SER A 106 -7.63 9.26 -2.94
N SER A 107 -7.66 8.33 -3.89
CA SER A 107 -8.14 8.52 -5.25
C SER A 107 -8.97 7.31 -5.67
N ILE A 108 -9.96 7.56 -6.52
CA ILE A 108 -10.94 6.57 -6.98
C ILE A 108 -10.74 6.33 -8.46
N LEU A 109 -10.97 5.10 -8.91
CA LEU A 109 -11.00 4.80 -10.34
C LEU A 109 -12.30 5.32 -10.97
N PRO A 110 -12.23 6.15 -12.03
CA PRO A 110 -13.43 6.79 -12.60
C PRO A 110 -14.55 5.83 -13.01
N HIS A 111 -14.20 4.63 -13.48
CA HIS A 111 -15.14 3.63 -14.00
C HIS A 111 -15.52 2.54 -12.99
N VAL A 112 -14.87 2.51 -11.82
CA VAL A 112 -15.13 1.52 -10.78
C VAL A 112 -15.06 2.24 -9.42
N PRO A 113 -16.14 2.94 -9.01
CA PRO A 113 -16.11 3.93 -7.93
C PRO A 113 -15.84 3.36 -6.53
N TYR A 114 -15.93 2.03 -6.39
CA TYR A 114 -15.60 1.29 -5.17
C TYR A 114 -14.14 0.80 -5.13
N LEU A 115 -13.38 1.01 -6.21
CA LEU A 115 -11.96 0.70 -6.29
C LEU A 115 -11.13 1.97 -6.37
N GLY A 116 -9.94 1.94 -5.78
CA GLY A 116 -9.05 3.08 -5.75
C GLY A 116 -7.74 2.80 -5.03
N THR A 117 -6.99 3.88 -4.86
CA THR A 117 -5.66 3.86 -4.29
C THR A 117 -5.54 4.94 -3.24
N CYS A 118 -4.76 4.70 -2.20
CA CYS A 118 -4.32 5.73 -1.27
C CYS A 118 -2.81 5.88 -1.38
N LYS A 119 -2.33 7.10 -1.67
CA LYS A 119 -0.96 7.46 -1.31
C LYS A 119 -0.88 7.43 0.21
N PHE A 120 0.11 6.75 0.76
CA PHE A 120 0.32 6.73 2.20
C PHE A 120 1.71 7.24 2.60
N GLY A 121 2.67 7.24 1.67
CA GLY A 121 4.02 7.70 1.94
C GLY A 121 4.67 8.41 0.77
N GLU A 122 5.67 9.22 1.08
CA GLU A 122 6.46 9.94 0.10
C GLU A 122 7.92 10.06 0.58
N ILE A 123 8.87 9.87 -0.35
CA ILE A 123 10.31 9.97 -0.09
C ILE A 123 10.91 10.88 -1.15
N VAL A 124 11.52 11.98 -0.74
CA VAL A 124 12.31 12.82 -1.65
C VAL A 124 13.62 12.09 -1.95
N THR A 125 13.82 11.66 -3.19
CA THR A 125 14.99 10.90 -3.63
C THR A 125 16.05 11.77 -4.29
N GLY A 126 15.68 12.95 -4.77
CA GLY A 126 16.60 13.91 -5.35
C GLY A 126 16.03 15.32 -5.42
N ARG A 127 16.92 16.31 -5.46
CA ARG A 127 16.56 17.71 -5.66
C ARG A 127 17.50 18.29 -6.71
N ASN A 128 16.92 18.81 -7.78
CA ASN A 128 17.60 19.68 -8.73
C ASN A 128 17.13 21.12 -8.51
N GLN A 129 17.73 22.10 -9.19
CA GLN A 129 17.33 23.49 -9.10
C GLN A 129 15.84 23.65 -9.40
N ASP A 130 15.30 23.00 -10.44
CA ASP A 130 13.92 23.23 -10.90
C ASP A 130 12.92 22.13 -10.56
N HIS A 131 13.40 20.95 -10.13
CA HIS A 131 12.56 19.78 -9.94
C HIS A 131 12.96 18.95 -8.72
N PHE A 132 11.97 18.28 -8.14
CA PHE A 132 12.15 17.25 -7.13
C PHE A 132 11.93 15.86 -7.74
N ALA A 133 12.83 14.94 -7.45
CA ALA A 133 12.60 13.52 -7.68
C ALA A 133 12.03 12.92 -6.40
N VAL A 134 10.91 12.22 -6.54
CA VAL A 134 10.13 11.71 -5.42
C VAL A 134 9.69 10.28 -5.68
N THR A 135 9.81 9.42 -4.68
CA THR A 135 9.15 8.12 -4.67
C THR A 135 7.87 8.22 -3.85
N GLN A 136 6.72 8.07 -4.49
CA GLN A 136 5.43 8.00 -3.81
C GLN A 136 5.03 6.54 -3.61
N ILE A 137 4.43 6.26 -2.45
CA ILE A 137 4.10 4.90 -2.01
C ILE A 137 2.59 4.81 -1.82
N PHE A 138 2.02 3.77 -2.39
CA PHE A 138 0.58 3.57 -2.49
C PHE A 138 0.15 2.19 -2.05
N ILE A 139 -1.09 2.15 -1.59
CA ILE A 139 -1.86 0.93 -1.35
C ILE A 139 -3.14 1.02 -2.19
N ALA A 140 -3.50 -0.06 -2.87
CA ALA A 140 -4.75 -0.22 -3.59
C ALA A 140 -5.66 -1.23 -2.89
N ASN A 141 -6.96 -1.07 -3.05
CA ASN A 141 -7.96 -2.08 -2.67
C ASN A 141 -8.31 -3.04 -3.82
N PHE A 142 -7.40 -3.19 -4.79
CA PHE A 142 -7.49 -4.11 -5.92
C PHE A 142 -6.08 -4.59 -6.34
N ASP A 143 -6.03 -5.61 -7.18
CA ASP A 143 -4.83 -6.04 -7.90
C ASP A 143 -4.90 -5.57 -9.35
N GLY A 144 -3.77 -5.19 -9.92
CA GLY A 144 -3.76 -4.46 -11.18
C GLY A 144 -2.41 -4.35 -11.85
N ASP A 145 -2.45 -3.73 -13.02
CA ASP A 145 -1.27 -3.30 -13.76
C ASP A 145 -1.15 -1.77 -13.71
N LEU A 146 0.10 -1.32 -13.80
CA LEU A 146 0.47 0.09 -13.77
C LEU A 146 0.96 0.46 -15.16
N ASN A 147 0.42 1.53 -15.73
CA ASN A 147 0.83 2.08 -17.01
C ASN A 147 1.29 3.52 -16.81
N THR A 148 2.59 3.76 -16.87
CA THR A 148 3.22 5.08 -16.69
C THR A 148 3.34 5.85 -18.01
N ASP A 149 2.81 5.34 -19.12
CA ASP A 149 2.70 6.07 -20.38
C ASP A 149 1.52 7.02 -20.43
N VAL A 150 0.52 6.80 -19.58
CA VAL A 150 -0.62 7.70 -19.42
C VAL A 150 -0.37 8.72 -18.32
N ALA A 151 -0.62 9.99 -18.63
CA ALA A 151 -0.53 11.08 -17.66
C ALA A 151 -1.74 11.08 -16.70
N GLY A 152 -1.55 11.64 -15.51
CA GLY A 152 -2.63 11.86 -14.53
C GLY A 152 -3.01 10.61 -13.74
N ALA A 153 -4.26 10.55 -13.26
CA ALA A 153 -4.73 9.53 -12.30
C ALA A 153 -5.08 8.15 -12.93
N ASN A 154 -4.91 7.99 -14.23
CA ASN A 154 -5.37 6.81 -14.99
C ASN A 154 -4.29 5.73 -15.18
N PHE A 155 -3.18 5.80 -14.45
CA PHE A 155 -2.09 4.82 -14.57
C PHE A 155 -2.44 3.45 -13.97
N CYS A 156 -3.52 3.32 -13.21
CA CYS A 156 -3.95 2.05 -12.61
C CYS A 156 -5.01 1.34 -13.46
N LYS A 157 -4.77 0.07 -13.80
CA LYS A 157 -5.75 -0.81 -14.45
C LYS A 157 -6.00 -2.06 -13.59
N PRO A 158 -7.15 -2.19 -12.92
CA PRO A 158 -7.50 -3.40 -12.19
C PRO A 158 -7.55 -4.62 -13.11
N ARG A 159 -7.06 -5.77 -12.62
CA ARG A 159 -7.17 -7.07 -13.31
C ARG A 159 -8.54 -7.70 -13.12
N SER A 160 -9.17 -7.45 -11.98
CA SER A 160 -10.55 -7.86 -11.72
C SER A 160 -11.32 -6.73 -11.04
N ARG A 161 -12.62 -6.95 -10.87
CA ARG A 161 -13.53 -6.06 -10.14
C ARG A 161 -13.64 -6.42 -8.66
N ASP A 162 -12.85 -7.37 -8.18
CA ASP A 162 -12.90 -7.85 -6.81
C ASP A 162 -12.01 -7.01 -5.90
N PHE A 163 -12.37 -6.97 -4.61
CA PHE A 163 -11.48 -6.42 -3.62
C PHE A 163 -10.23 -7.28 -3.46
N ASP A 164 -9.10 -6.64 -3.65
CA ASP A 164 -7.80 -7.22 -3.40
C ASP A 164 -6.90 -6.21 -2.70
N GLN A 165 -5.62 -6.51 -2.62
CA GLN A 165 -4.64 -5.57 -2.12
C GLN A 165 -3.38 -5.65 -2.96
N MET A 166 -2.87 -4.46 -3.27
CA MET A 166 -1.58 -4.29 -3.92
C MET A 166 -0.90 -3.07 -3.31
N PHE A 167 0.38 -3.23 -2.99
CA PHE A 167 1.29 -2.15 -2.66
C PHE A 167 2.13 -1.83 -3.89
N PHE A 168 2.38 -0.55 -4.13
CA PHE A 168 3.24 -0.14 -5.22
C PHE A 168 3.91 1.20 -4.92
N GLY A 169 5.05 1.41 -5.56
CA GLY A 169 5.80 2.66 -5.51
C GLY A 169 5.97 3.23 -6.91
N LEU A 170 5.90 4.55 -7.04
CA LEU A 170 6.10 5.26 -8.29
C LEU A 170 7.20 6.30 -8.11
N HIS A 171 8.08 6.41 -9.09
CA HIS A 171 9.05 7.49 -9.21
C HIS A 171 8.42 8.63 -10.02
N LEU A 172 8.30 9.80 -9.40
CA LEU A 172 7.75 11.00 -10.01
C LEU A 172 8.78 12.12 -10.03
N ILE A 173 8.66 12.94 -11.07
CA ILE A 173 9.29 14.25 -11.15
C ILE A 173 8.23 15.28 -10.80
N MET A 174 8.53 16.14 -9.85
CA MET A 174 7.65 17.21 -9.39
C MET A 174 8.32 18.56 -9.64
N ASP A 175 7.52 19.59 -9.94
CA ASP A 175 8.01 20.97 -9.98
C ASP A 175 8.25 21.53 -8.57
N ARG A 176 8.68 22.79 -8.50
CA ARG A 176 8.92 23.47 -7.22
C ARG A 176 7.66 23.68 -6.38
N ASP A 177 6.50 23.72 -7.03
CA ASP A 177 5.19 23.93 -6.40
C ASP A 177 4.55 22.61 -5.94
N GLY A 178 5.18 21.48 -6.23
CA GLY A 178 4.71 20.15 -5.86
C GLY A 178 3.68 19.58 -6.83
N ASN A 179 3.59 20.10 -8.05
CA ASN A 179 2.81 19.49 -9.12
C ASN A 179 3.63 18.37 -9.79
N ALA A 180 2.96 17.25 -10.08
CA ALA A 180 3.58 16.17 -10.81
C ALA A 180 3.80 16.60 -12.28
N LEU A 181 5.05 16.58 -12.73
CA LEU A 181 5.43 16.79 -14.13
C LEU A 181 5.36 15.48 -14.93
N GLY A 182 5.50 14.35 -14.25
CA GLY A 182 5.38 13.02 -14.85
C GLY A 182 6.11 11.95 -14.04
N PHE A 183 6.15 10.74 -14.60
CA PHE A 183 6.92 9.63 -14.05
C PHE A 183 8.39 9.73 -14.45
N ASP A 184 9.30 9.45 -13.53
CA ASP A 184 10.73 9.33 -13.86
C ASP A 184 10.99 7.94 -14.46
N LYS A 185 10.80 7.81 -15.78
CA LYS A 185 10.92 6.54 -16.51
C LYS A 185 12.35 5.96 -16.53
N ARG A 186 13.36 6.71 -16.07
CA ARG A 186 14.75 6.25 -15.98
C ARG A 186 14.99 5.35 -14.76
N LEU A 187 14.06 5.34 -13.81
CA LEU A 187 14.16 4.59 -12.56
C LEU A 187 13.14 3.46 -12.53
N GLY A 188 13.54 2.33 -11.94
CA GLY A 188 12.69 1.14 -11.83
C GLY A 188 12.28 0.59 -13.19
N ASP A 189 11.07 0.02 -13.26
CA ASP A 189 10.46 -0.42 -14.50
C ASP A 189 9.57 0.70 -15.05
N ASN A 190 10.12 1.52 -15.96
CA ASN A 190 9.45 2.67 -16.55
C ASN A 190 8.82 3.63 -15.52
N GLY A 191 9.48 3.88 -14.39
CA GLY A 191 8.98 4.74 -13.30
C GLY A 191 8.19 3.99 -12.23
N VAL A 192 7.98 2.68 -12.36
CA VAL A 192 7.46 1.84 -11.28
C VAL A 192 8.62 1.39 -10.40
N ALA A 193 8.64 1.83 -9.14
CA ALA A 193 9.66 1.45 -8.18
C ALA A 193 9.50 0.00 -7.72
N PHE A 194 8.26 -0.40 -7.42
CA PHE A 194 7.89 -1.77 -7.09
C PHE A 194 6.37 -1.95 -7.23
N LYS A 195 5.95 -3.21 -7.38
CA LYS A 195 4.55 -3.64 -7.34
C LYS A 195 4.49 -5.01 -6.69
N THR A 196 3.74 -5.16 -5.60
CA THR A 196 3.66 -6.43 -4.86
C THR A 196 2.40 -6.52 -4.03
N LYS A 197 1.95 -7.75 -3.77
CA LYS A 197 0.90 -8.05 -2.79
C LYS A 197 1.49 -8.36 -1.43
N ASP A 198 2.76 -8.76 -1.39
CA ASP A 198 3.46 -9.17 -0.18
C ASP A 198 3.98 -7.95 0.60
N ILE A 199 3.48 -7.80 1.83
CA ILE A 199 3.80 -6.67 2.70
C ILE A 199 5.29 -6.62 3.08
N THR A 200 5.94 -7.78 3.23
CA THR A 200 7.36 -7.86 3.57
C THR A 200 8.19 -7.28 2.44
N THR A 201 7.89 -7.69 1.22
CA THR A 201 8.50 -7.17 0.00
C THR A 201 8.26 -5.67 -0.12
N ALA A 202 7.05 -5.20 0.13
CA ALA A 202 6.74 -3.77 0.12
C ALA A 202 7.57 -3.00 1.15
N LEU A 203 7.65 -3.49 2.39
CA LEU A 203 8.41 -2.87 3.48
C LEU A 203 9.89 -2.77 3.12
N TYR A 204 10.48 -3.82 2.55
CA TYR A 204 11.87 -3.81 2.11
C TYR A 204 12.12 -2.76 1.02
N ASN A 205 11.25 -2.69 0.00
CA ASN A 205 11.32 -1.67 -1.04
C ASN A 205 11.25 -0.24 -0.47
N VAL A 206 10.33 -0.01 0.46
CA VAL A 206 10.20 1.28 1.13
C VAL A 206 11.42 1.60 2.01
N ALA A 207 11.96 0.61 2.72
CA ALA A 207 13.17 0.77 3.53
C ALA A 207 14.39 1.12 2.68
N ALA A 208 14.59 0.46 1.54
CA ALA A 208 15.69 0.77 0.63
C ALA A 208 15.56 2.18 0.07
N ALA A 209 14.37 2.55 -0.42
CA ALA A 209 14.14 3.89 -0.95
C ALA A 209 14.33 4.99 0.11
N SER A 210 13.82 4.76 1.32
CA SER A 210 13.83 5.76 2.40
C SER A 210 15.19 5.95 3.06
N THR A 211 16.04 4.92 3.08
CA THR A 211 17.37 4.94 3.72
C THR A 211 18.53 5.07 2.74
N GLY A 212 18.32 4.70 1.46
CA GLY A 212 19.39 4.59 0.47
C GLY A 212 20.25 3.32 0.61
N LEU A 213 19.87 2.39 1.50
CA LEU A 213 20.58 1.12 1.70
C LEU A 213 20.12 0.08 0.67
N SER A 214 21.03 -0.84 0.32
CA SER A 214 20.68 -2.00 -0.51
C SER A 214 19.80 -2.99 0.25
N MET A 215 19.08 -3.84 -0.50
CA MET A 215 18.26 -4.91 0.08
C MET A 215 19.08 -5.88 0.92
N GLU A 216 20.29 -6.21 0.45
CA GLU A 216 21.22 -7.10 1.16
C GLU A 216 21.64 -6.48 2.49
N ALA A 217 21.98 -5.19 2.50
CA ALA A 217 22.36 -4.47 3.71
C ALA A 217 21.20 -4.43 4.73
N LEU A 218 19.97 -4.21 4.27
CA LEU A 218 18.78 -4.21 5.12
C LEU A 218 18.49 -5.60 5.69
N LYS A 219 18.60 -6.66 4.87
CA LYS A 219 18.44 -8.05 5.33
C LYS A 219 19.54 -8.46 6.32
N ALA A 220 20.78 -8.05 6.08
CA ALA A 220 21.90 -8.31 6.99
C ALA A 220 21.69 -7.64 8.36
N ARG A 221 21.22 -6.39 8.37
CA ARG A 221 20.87 -5.67 9.61
C ARG A 221 19.75 -6.39 10.37
N ALA A 222 18.68 -6.78 9.69
CA ALA A 222 17.59 -7.54 10.30
C ALA A 222 18.09 -8.86 10.92
N ALA A 223 18.96 -9.60 10.22
CA ALA A 223 19.54 -10.85 10.70
C ALA A 223 20.48 -10.65 11.90
N ALA A 224 21.27 -9.58 11.93
CA ALA A 224 22.16 -9.26 13.04
C ALA A 224 21.38 -8.95 14.32
N ILE A 225 20.30 -8.19 14.22
CA ILE A 225 19.41 -7.86 15.34
C ILE A 225 18.75 -9.13 15.91
N GLN A 226 18.27 -10.03 15.05
CA GLN A 226 17.67 -11.30 15.48
C GLN A 226 18.64 -12.21 16.25
N LYS A 227 19.95 -12.15 15.93
CA LYS A 227 20.97 -12.88 16.68
C LYS A 227 21.26 -12.24 18.03
N ALA A 228 21.14 -10.92 18.16
CA ALA A 228 21.40 -10.20 19.41
C ALA A 228 20.24 -10.24 20.42
N THR A 229 19.03 -10.60 19.97
CA THR A 229 17.82 -10.74 20.81
C THR A 229 17.48 -12.19 21.18
N LYS A 230 18.33 -13.16 20.81
CA LYS A 230 18.30 -14.54 21.29
C LYS A 230 19.27 -14.69 22.45
#